data_AF-A0A0F9GNP7-F1
#
_entry.id   AF-A0A0F9GNP7-F1
#
_cell.length_a   1.000
_cell.length_b   1.000
_cell.length_c   1.000
_cell.angle_alpha   90.00
_cell.angle_beta   90.00
_cell.angle_gamma   90.00
#
_symmetry.space_group_name_H-M   'P 1'
#
loop_
_entity.id
_entity.type
_entity.pdbx_description
1 polymer ?
#
loop_
_entity_poly.entity_id
_entity_poly.type
_entity_poly.pdbx_seq_one_letter_code
_entity_poly.pdbx_strand_id
1 'polypeptide(L)'
;MGWENAEAGIAAAVGVDMWSGNRMQVVPYPRRIMAAALIGGDTVGVGKVDIYVGSVYRGTLTVTTASQALDKQKDILPQSIVVPANTMLHVFITEVTATNSTINWFLFDR
;
A
#
# COMPACT_ATOMS: atom_id res chain seq x y z
N MET A 1 2.11 -9.59 -19.00
CA MET A 1 3.20 -9.51 -18.01
C MET A 1 2.55 -9.65 -16.65
N GLY A 2 2.80 -10.78 -15.97
CA GLY A 2 2.17 -11.10 -14.69
C GLY A 2 2.69 -10.19 -13.59
N TRP A 3 1.81 -9.72 -12.72
CA TRP A 3 2.17 -8.96 -11.54
C TRP A 3 2.89 -9.91 -10.58
N GLU A 4 4.22 -9.82 -10.49
CA GLU A 4 4.98 -10.96 -10.00
C GLU A 4 4.84 -11.21 -8.50
N ASN A 5 4.58 -10.21 -7.65
CA ASN A 5 4.36 -10.44 -6.22
C ASN A 5 3.43 -9.37 -5.61
N ALA A 6 2.24 -9.79 -5.18
CA ALA A 6 1.34 -8.97 -4.38
C ALA A 6 1.66 -9.16 -2.90
N GLU A 7 1.92 -8.08 -2.18
CA GLU A 7 2.23 -8.13 -0.76
C GLU A 7 1.31 -7.22 0.03
N ALA A 8 0.90 -7.68 1.21
CA ALA A 8 -0.01 -6.96 2.08
C ALA A 8 0.70 -6.45 3.35
N GLY A 9 0.38 -5.22 3.74
CA GLY A 9 0.67 -4.64 5.05
C GLY A 9 -0.65 -4.39 5.79
N ILE A 10 -0.68 -4.57 7.10
CA ILE A 10 -1.91 -4.43 7.91
C ILE A 10 -1.60 -3.58 9.14
N ALA A 11 -2.43 -2.56 9.40
CA ALA A 11 -2.44 -1.85 10.68
C ALA A 11 -3.82 -1.27 10.96
N ALA A 12 -4.04 -0.81 12.21
CA ALA A 12 -5.36 -0.41 12.69
C ALA A 12 -5.39 0.97 13.38
N ALA A 13 -4.30 1.74 13.36
CA ALA A 13 -4.21 3.03 14.04
C ALA A 13 -3.57 4.11 13.17
N VAL A 14 -4.04 5.35 13.31
CA VAL A 14 -3.49 6.54 12.64
C VAL A 14 -2.03 6.74 13.09
N GLY A 15 -1.17 7.11 12.15
CA GLY A 15 0.26 7.33 12.37
C GLY A 15 1.09 6.04 12.37
N VAL A 16 0.48 4.87 12.23
CA VAL A 16 1.21 3.60 12.13
C VAL A 16 1.65 3.34 10.69
N ASP A 17 2.91 2.95 10.53
CA ASP A 17 3.44 2.44 9.27
C ASP A 17 3.01 0.99 9.06
N MET A 18 2.18 0.76 8.05
CA MET A 18 1.64 -0.54 7.66
C MET A 18 2.70 -1.49 7.10
N TRP A 19 3.86 -0.96 6.68
CA TRP A 19 4.96 -1.75 6.13
C TRP A 19 6.09 -1.98 7.14
N SER A 20 5.96 -1.46 8.37
CA SER A 20 6.96 -1.68 9.41
C SER A 20 7.18 -3.17 9.68
N GLY A 21 8.39 -3.66 9.45
CA GLY A 21 8.76 -5.07 9.61
C GLY A 21 8.34 -5.99 8.46
N ASN A 22 7.74 -5.46 7.38
CA ASN A 22 7.39 -6.23 6.19
C ASN A 22 8.65 -6.52 5.35
N ARG A 23 8.72 -7.71 4.74
CA ARG A 23 9.85 -8.12 3.88
C ARG A 23 10.10 -7.21 2.67
N MET A 24 9.09 -6.50 2.17
CA MET A 24 9.24 -5.55 1.06
C MET A 24 9.45 -4.10 1.52
N GLN A 25 9.48 -3.87 2.84
CA GLN A 25 9.75 -2.54 3.39
C GLN A 25 11.11 -2.05 2.89
N VAL A 26 12.12 -2.91 2.92
CA VAL A 26 13.47 -2.65 2.38
C VAL A 26 13.97 -3.91 1.68
N VAL A 27 14.36 -3.77 0.40
CA VAL A 27 15.00 -4.85 -0.38
C VAL A 27 16.23 -4.32 -1.12
N PRO A 28 17.22 -5.16 -1.46
CA PRO A 28 18.50 -4.72 -2.01
C PRO A 28 18.47 -4.37 -3.51
N TYR A 29 17.29 -4.36 -4.14
CA TYR A 29 17.12 -4.05 -5.56
C TYR A 29 15.97 -3.05 -5.78
N PRO A 30 15.97 -2.31 -6.90
CA PRO A 30 14.88 -1.41 -7.25
C PRO A 30 13.57 -2.18 -7.45
N ARG A 31 12.45 -1.56 -7.05
CA ARG A 31 11.11 -2.12 -7.23
C ARG A 31 10.14 -1.03 -7.66
N ARG A 32 9.12 -1.41 -8.44
CA ARG A 32 8.05 -0.51 -8.85
C ARG A 32 6.73 -0.98 -8.28
N ILE A 33 6.02 -0.09 -7.58
CA ILE A 33 4.63 -0.33 -7.22
C ILE A 33 3.81 0.01 -8.45
N MET A 34 3.31 -1.02 -9.11
CA MET A 34 2.55 -0.92 -10.35
C MET A 34 1.06 -0.71 -10.09
N ALA A 35 0.61 -1.15 -8.90
CA ALA A 35 -0.73 -0.91 -8.43
C ALA A 35 -0.80 -1.07 -6.92
N ALA A 36 -1.80 -0.44 -6.32
CA ALA A 36 -2.08 -0.54 -4.91
C ALA A 36 -3.58 -0.53 -4.62
N ALA A 37 -3.97 -1.16 -3.53
CA ALA A 37 -5.33 -1.13 -3.00
C ALA A 37 -5.29 -0.91 -1.48
N LEU A 38 -6.21 -0.09 -0.97
CA LEU A 38 -6.44 0.09 0.46
C LEU A 38 -7.79 -0.53 0.83
N ILE A 39 -7.76 -1.53 1.68
CA ILE A 39 -8.89 -2.36 2.08
C ILE A 39 -9.26 -2.01 3.50
N GLY A 40 -10.51 -1.63 3.74
CA GLY A 40 -10.99 -1.28 5.07
C GLY A 40 -12.25 -0.43 5.01
N GLY A 41 -13.04 -0.50 6.08
CA GLY A 41 -14.26 0.28 6.22
C GLY A 41 -15.47 -0.33 5.49
N ASP A 42 -16.65 0.18 5.85
CA ASP A 42 -17.96 -0.16 5.27
C ASP A 42 -18.46 0.88 4.26
N THR A 43 -17.69 1.95 4.06
CA THR A 43 -18.07 3.14 3.30
C THR A 43 -16.88 3.63 2.47
N VAL A 44 -17.13 4.29 1.33
CA VAL A 44 -16.07 4.90 0.50
C VAL A 44 -15.51 6.15 1.19
N GLY A 45 -14.20 6.38 1.11
CA GLY A 45 -13.56 7.60 1.62
C GLY A 45 -13.12 7.57 3.08
N VAL A 46 -13.51 6.54 3.84
CA VAL A 46 -13.33 6.43 5.30
C VAL A 46 -11.97 5.94 5.78
N GLY A 47 -11.14 5.46 4.87
CA GLY A 47 -9.77 5.05 5.15
C GLY A 47 -8.84 5.75 4.19
N LYS A 48 -7.77 6.35 4.73
CA LYS A 48 -6.72 6.98 3.94
C LYS A 48 -5.35 6.57 4.46
N VAL A 49 -4.44 6.34 3.52
CA VAL A 49 -3.04 6.06 3.82
C VAL A 49 -2.16 6.86 2.89
N ASP A 50 -1.05 7.36 3.41
CA ASP A 50 -0.04 8.08 2.65
C ASP A 50 1.16 7.18 2.38
N ILE A 51 1.63 7.19 1.14
CA ILE A 51 2.79 6.42 0.70
C ILE A 51 4.01 7.33 0.71
N TYR A 52 5.09 6.86 1.35
CA TYR A 52 6.39 7.51 1.33
C TYR A 52 7.47 6.54 0.84
N VAL A 53 8.43 7.07 0.09
CA VAL A 53 9.65 6.37 -0.31
C VAL A 53 10.81 7.08 0.38
N GLY A 54 11.40 6.42 1.38
CA GLY A 54 12.21 7.08 2.39
C GLY A 54 11.38 8.17 3.07
N SER A 55 11.83 9.41 3.01
CA SER A 55 11.10 10.56 3.53
C SER A 55 10.26 11.30 2.48
N VAL A 56 10.23 10.83 1.23
CA VAL A 56 9.57 11.52 0.12
C VAL A 56 8.12 11.04 -0.02
N TYR A 57 7.16 11.96 0.13
CA TYR A 57 5.76 11.70 -0.12
C TYR A 57 5.51 11.36 -1.60
N ARG A 58 4.70 10.33 -1.86
CA ARG A 58 4.37 9.85 -3.20
C ARG A 58 2.89 9.93 -3.57
N GLY A 59 2.01 9.97 -2.58
CA GLY A 59 0.57 10.04 -2.81
C GLY A 59 -0.23 9.43 -1.66
N THR A 60 -1.55 9.60 -1.74
CA THR A 60 -2.51 9.03 -0.80
C THR A 60 -3.32 7.96 -1.52
N LEU A 61 -3.54 6.82 -0.86
CA LEU A 61 -4.58 5.87 -1.23
C LEU A 61 -5.78 6.09 -0.33
N THR A 62 -6.97 6.03 -0.94
CA THR A 62 -8.24 6.12 -0.22
C THR A 62 -9.04 4.86 -0.49
N VAL A 63 -9.87 4.45 0.46
CA VAL A 63 -10.85 3.38 0.26
C VAL A 63 -11.83 3.82 -0.82
N THR A 64 -11.78 3.18 -1.99
CA THR A 64 -12.64 3.53 -3.14
C THR A 64 -13.88 2.63 -3.27
N THR A 65 -13.87 1.46 -2.62
CA THR A 65 -15.01 0.55 -2.56
C THR A 65 -15.34 0.22 -1.11
N ALA A 66 -16.63 0.31 -0.77
CA ALA A 66 -17.17 -0.17 0.49
C ALA A 66 -17.13 -1.71 0.54
N SER A 67 -16.03 -2.27 1.06
CA SER A 67 -15.96 -3.70 1.34
C SER A 67 -14.86 -4.00 2.35
N GLN A 68 -15.21 -4.81 3.36
CA GLN A 68 -14.23 -5.37 4.29
C GLN A 68 -13.56 -6.63 3.73
N ALA A 69 -14.03 -7.14 2.58
CA ALA A 69 -13.60 -8.42 2.04
C ALA A 69 -12.57 -8.21 0.90
N LEU A 70 -11.38 -8.77 1.09
CA LEU A 70 -10.23 -8.75 0.18
C LEU A 70 -10.57 -9.19 -1.25
N ASP A 71 -11.47 -10.16 -1.40
CA ASP A 71 -11.93 -10.75 -2.66
C ASP A 71 -12.89 -9.85 -3.44
N LYS A 72 -13.50 -8.86 -2.78
CA LYS A 72 -14.51 -7.97 -3.38
C LYS A 72 -13.95 -6.65 -3.86
N GLN A 73 -12.68 -6.36 -3.56
CA GLN A 73 -12.08 -5.09 -3.93
C GLN A 73 -11.50 -5.15 -5.34
N LYS A 74 -12.35 -4.75 -6.30
CA LYS A 74 -12.01 -4.67 -7.73
C LYS A 74 -11.13 -3.46 -8.08
N ASP A 75 -10.94 -2.55 -7.12
CA ASP A 75 -10.24 -1.28 -7.32
C ASP A 75 -8.75 -1.41 -7.02
N ILE A 76 -8.07 -2.15 -7.88
CA ILE A 76 -6.62 -2.11 -7.96
C ILE A 76 -6.27 -0.81 -8.69
N LEU A 77 -5.82 0.20 -7.95
CA LEU A 77 -5.49 1.49 -8.54
C LEU A 77 -4.09 1.41 -9.14
N PRO A 78 -3.91 1.70 -10.45
CA PRO A 78 -2.60 1.71 -11.07
C PRO A 78 -1.72 2.77 -10.39
N GLN A 79 -0.52 2.36 -10.02
CA GLN A 79 0.50 3.21 -9.42
C GLN A 79 1.74 3.13 -10.31
N SER A 80 2.55 4.20 -10.33
CA SER A 80 3.85 4.18 -11.00
C SER A 80 4.89 4.76 -10.06
N ILE A 81 5.06 4.12 -8.91
CA ILE A 81 5.99 4.56 -7.88
C ILE A 81 7.25 3.72 -7.98
N VAL A 82 8.37 4.35 -8.33
CA VAL A 82 9.69 3.74 -8.28
C VAL A 82 10.24 3.88 -6.86
N VAL A 83 10.62 2.74 -6.29
CA VAL A 83 11.28 2.60 -4.98
C VAL A 83 12.72 2.12 -5.23
N PRO A 84 13.74 2.96 -4.98
CA PRO A 84 15.13 2.57 -5.17
C PRO A 84 15.54 1.41 -4.26
N ALA A 85 16.66 0.76 -4.60
CA ALA A 85 17.29 -0.25 -3.76
C ALA A 85 17.60 0.31 -2.36
N ASN A 86 17.48 -0.53 -1.33
CA ASN A 86 17.75 -0.21 0.06
C ASN A 86 16.97 1.02 0.61
N THR A 87 15.91 1.44 -0.07
CA THR A 87 15.06 2.54 0.38
C THR A 87 13.81 1.98 1.05
N MET A 88 13.48 2.53 2.21
CA MET A 88 12.28 2.18 2.97
C MET A 88 11.02 2.61 2.21
N LEU A 89 10.08 1.70 2.06
CA LEU A 89 8.71 2.01 1.70
C LEU A 89 7.91 2.15 2.99
N HIS A 90 7.26 3.28 3.18
CA HIS A 90 6.32 3.48 4.29
C HIS A 90 4.92 3.69 3.73
N VAL A 91 3.94 3.13 4.42
CA VAL A 91 2.53 3.46 4.16
C VAL A 91 1.88 3.77 5.49
N PHE A 92 1.69 5.06 5.76
CA PHE A 92 1.17 5.54 7.04
C PHE A 92 -0.33 5.70 6.96
N ILE A 93 -1.04 5.21 7.97
CA ILE A 93 -2.47 5.49 8.07
C ILE A 93 -2.68 6.94 8.49
N THR A 94 -3.41 7.70 7.68
CA THR A 94 -3.77 9.09 7.98
C THR A 94 -5.21 9.23 8.45
N GLU A 95 -6.08 8.29 8.10
CA GLU A 95 -7.48 8.24 8.55
C GLU A 95 -7.91 6.79 8.78
N VAL A 96 -8.50 6.51 9.96
CA VAL A 96 -8.96 5.18 10.38
C VAL A 96 -10.45 5.17 10.60
N THR A 97 -11.10 4.10 10.11
CA THR A 97 -12.42 3.67 10.56
C THR A 97 -12.49 2.16 10.85
N ALA A 98 -11.51 1.35 10.42
CA ALA A 98 -11.38 -0.08 10.72
C ALA A 98 -9.92 -0.56 10.57
N THR A 99 -9.66 -1.86 10.79
CA THR A 99 -8.39 -2.50 10.40
C THR A 99 -8.20 -2.34 8.89
N ASN A 100 -7.14 -1.64 8.50
CA ASN A 100 -6.83 -1.37 7.12
C ASN A 100 -5.77 -2.36 6.63
N SER A 101 -5.93 -2.89 5.42
CA SER A 101 -4.90 -3.67 4.72
C SER A 101 -4.51 -2.95 3.44
N THR A 102 -3.22 -2.75 3.19
CA THR A 102 -2.72 -2.23 1.92
C THR A 102 -2.11 -3.35 1.12
N ILE A 103 -2.56 -3.55 -0.11
CA ILE A 103 -1.92 -4.47 -1.05
C ILE A 103 -1.13 -3.65 -2.06
N ASN A 104 0.14 -3.97 -2.23
CA ASN A 104 0.98 -3.40 -3.28
C ASN A 104 1.43 -4.52 -4.22
N TRP A 105 1.24 -4.30 -5.52
CA TRP A 105 1.79 -5.18 -6.55
C TRP A 105 3.12 -4.64 -7.04
N PHE A 106 4.16 -5.45 -6.88
CA PHE A 106 5.51 -5.09 -7.26
C PHE A 106 5.91 -5.67 -8.61
N LEU A 107 6.57 -4.85 -9.41
CA LEU A 107 7.43 -5.28 -10.51
C LEU A 107 8.89 -5.08 -10.09
N PHE A 108 9.72 -6.10 -10.29
CA PHE A 108 11.14 -6.03 -10.00
C PHE A 108 11.91 -5.79 -11.29
N ASP A 109 12.71 -4.73 -11.32
CA ASP A 109 13.73 -4.55 -12.36
C ASP A 109 14.91 -5.45 -11.96
N ARG A 110 14.91 -6.70 -12.44
CA ARG A 110 16.04 -7.64 -12.31
C ARG A 110 16.95 -7.56 -13.52
#